data_AF-A0A656Z3N4-F1
#
_entry.id   AF-A0A656Z3N4-F1
#
_cell.length_a   1.000
_cell.length_b   1.000
_cell.length_c   1.000
_cell.angle_alpha   90.00
_cell.angle_beta   90.00
_cell.angle_gamma   90.00
#
_symmetry.space_group_name_H-M   'P 1'
#
loop_
_entity.id
_entity.type
_entity.pdbx_description
1 polymer ?
#
loop_
_entity_poly.entity_id
_entity_poly.type
_entity_poly.pdbx_seq_one_letter_code
_entity_poly.pdbx_strand_id
1 'polypeptide(L)'
;KAVEDMGPSDRVAYDQLEERHLVWLRDMPATKVLADGRIFLCHGTPTSDTTYWLETVTATGDVVLRPKKKIEAEAEGIAASLILCGHTHTPRVVRLSDGRQIVNPGSVGCPGYDDDQPVPHIVQTGTPNASYAVIDDDAGNWRVTFRSIPYDPSRMVLLAEKAGREEWAHVIRTGWLRVE
;
A
#
# COMPACT_ATOMS: atom_id res chain seq x y z
N LYS A 1 11.23 9.86 -13.56
CA LYS A 1 12.37 10.59 -12.97
C LYS A 1 13.60 10.26 -13.80
N ALA A 2 14.49 11.22 -14.04
CA ALA A 2 15.78 10.87 -14.63
C ALA A 2 16.54 9.96 -13.66
N VAL A 3 17.52 9.21 -14.14
CA VAL A 3 18.25 8.24 -13.31
C VAL A 3 18.80 8.98 -12.08
N GLU A 4 19.48 10.10 -12.28
CA GLU A 4 20.02 11.02 -11.27
C GLU A 4 19.02 11.51 -10.20
N ASP A 5 17.72 11.52 -10.48
CA ASP A 5 16.68 11.96 -9.54
C ASP A 5 16.03 10.81 -8.75
N MET A 6 16.45 9.56 -9.01
CA MET A 6 15.90 8.38 -8.33
C MET A 6 16.43 8.28 -6.89
N GLY A 7 15.53 7.92 -5.98
CA GLY A 7 15.93 7.55 -4.62
C GLY A 7 16.75 6.25 -4.59
N PRO A 8 17.37 5.91 -3.46
CA PRO A 8 18.20 4.71 -3.34
C PRO A 8 17.47 3.41 -3.70
N SER A 9 16.20 3.27 -3.30
CA SER A 9 15.38 2.09 -3.64
C SER A 9 15.08 2.02 -5.14
N ASP A 10 14.68 3.16 -5.72
CA ASP A 10 14.36 3.26 -7.14
C ASP A 10 15.58 2.91 -8.01
N ARG A 11 16.78 3.35 -7.61
CA ARG A 11 18.03 3.00 -8.30
C ARG A 11 18.28 1.49 -8.28
N VAL A 12 18.27 0.87 -7.10
CA VAL A 12 18.52 -0.57 -6.94
C VAL A 12 17.51 -1.40 -7.74
N ALA A 13 16.25 -0.97 -7.79
CA ALA A 13 15.23 -1.61 -8.62
C ALA A 13 15.53 -1.39 -10.11
N TYR A 14 15.75 -0.16 -10.54
CA TYR A 14 15.99 0.20 -11.94
C TYR A 14 17.16 -0.56 -12.56
N ASP A 15 18.27 -0.71 -11.82
CA ASP A 15 19.48 -1.44 -12.27
C ASP A 15 19.23 -2.94 -12.54
N GLN A 16 18.11 -3.49 -12.04
CA GLN A 16 17.69 -4.88 -12.24
C GLN A 16 16.58 -5.04 -13.29
N LEU A 17 16.06 -3.94 -13.84
CA LEU A 17 14.98 -3.96 -14.81
C LEU A 17 15.52 -3.88 -16.24
N GLU A 18 15.02 -4.76 -17.10
CA GLU A 18 15.25 -4.67 -18.54
C GLU A 18 14.16 -3.81 -19.17
N GLU A 19 14.39 -3.31 -20.40
CA GLU A 19 13.43 -2.43 -21.08
C GLU A 19 12.04 -3.06 -21.20
N ARG A 20 11.94 -4.38 -21.40
CA ARG A 20 10.65 -5.08 -21.41
C ARG A 20 9.87 -4.96 -20.10
N HIS A 21 10.55 -4.91 -18.95
CA HIS A 21 9.92 -4.72 -17.65
C HIS A 21 9.44 -3.27 -17.49
N LEU A 22 10.23 -2.30 -17.96
CA LEU A 22 9.88 -0.89 -17.93
C LEU A 22 8.68 -0.58 -18.83
N VAL A 23 8.63 -1.14 -20.05
CA VAL A 23 7.46 -1.06 -20.93
C VAL A 23 6.22 -1.62 -20.24
N TRP A 24 6.34 -2.82 -19.67
CA TRP A 24 5.23 -3.43 -18.93
C TRP A 24 4.73 -2.56 -17.77
N LEU A 25 5.63 -2.00 -16.96
CA LEU A 25 5.26 -1.12 -15.84
C LEU A 25 4.58 0.18 -16.32
N ARG A 26 5.03 0.77 -17.43
CA ARG A 26 4.43 1.98 -18.01
C ARG A 26 3.03 1.74 -18.56
N ASP A 27 2.76 0.54 -19.04
CA ASP A 27 1.46 0.16 -19.61
C ASP A 27 0.41 -0.20 -18.55
N MET A 28 0.80 -0.27 -17.26
CA MET A 28 -0.13 -0.54 -16.18
C MET A 28 -1.08 0.66 -15.97
N PRO A 29 -2.40 0.44 -15.97
CA PRO A 29 -3.35 1.53 -15.76
C PRO A 29 -3.34 1.93 -14.28
N ALA A 30 -3.43 3.24 -14.00
CA ALA A 30 -3.52 3.77 -12.64
C ALA A 30 -4.80 3.30 -11.92
N THR A 31 -5.88 3.07 -12.67
CA THR A 31 -7.14 2.57 -12.13
C THR A 31 -7.71 1.44 -12.99
N LYS A 32 -8.53 0.58 -12.40
CA LYS A 32 -9.21 -0.50 -13.12
C LYS A 32 -10.61 -0.74 -12.56
N VAL A 33 -11.53 -1.11 -13.43
CA VAL A 33 -12.88 -1.53 -13.06
C VAL A 33 -13.08 -2.98 -13.49
N LEU A 34 -13.63 -3.80 -12.60
CA LEU A 34 -13.86 -5.23 -12.80
C LEU A 34 -15.31 -5.62 -12.43
N ALA A 35 -15.67 -6.87 -12.74
CA ALA A 35 -16.95 -7.50 -12.37
C ALA A 35 -18.17 -6.62 -12.73
N ASP A 36 -18.24 -6.21 -14.00
CA ASP A 36 -19.33 -5.39 -14.56
C ASP A 36 -19.57 -4.09 -13.80
N GLY A 37 -18.49 -3.43 -13.34
CA GLY A 37 -18.57 -2.15 -12.63
C GLY A 37 -18.65 -2.27 -11.11
N ARG A 38 -18.73 -3.49 -10.55
CA ARG A 38 -18.92 -3.69 -9.11
C ARG A 38 -17.65 -3.51 -8.28
N ILE A 39 -16.47 -3.62 -8.91
CA ILE A 39 -15.16 -3.48 -8.24
C ILE A 39 -14.36 -2.38 -8.92
N PHE A 40 -13.88 -1.40 -8.14
CA PHE A 40 -12.93 -0.38 -8.56
C PHE A 40 -11.57 -0.60 -7.88
N LEU A 41 -10.47 -0.38 -8.59
CA LEU A 41 -9.10 -0.55 -8.09
C LEU A 41 -8.27 0.71 -8.38
N CYS A 42 -7.48 1.13 -7.40
CA CYS A 42 -6.38 2.10 -7.54
C CYS A 42 -5.28 1.80 -6.50
N HIS A 43 -4.11 2.44 -6.57
CA HIS A 43 -3.06 2.24 -5.58
C HIS A 43 -3.26 3.11 -4.33
N GLY A 44 -3.27 4.44 -4.50
CA GLY A 44 -3.51 5.42 -3.44
C GLY A 44 -4.98 5.84 -3.40
N THR A 45 -5.29 7.01 -3.95
CA THR A 45 -6.65 7.48 -4.25
C THR A 45 -6.95 7.34 -5.76
N PRO A 46 -8.20 7.56 -6.22
CA PRO A 46 -8.54 7.42 -7.64
C PRO A 46 -7.78 8.36 -8.59
N THR A 47 -7.24 9.46 -8.06
CA THR A 47 -6.53 10.48 -8.83
C THR A 47 -5.07 10.65 -8.42
N SER A 48 -4.56 9.87 -7.46
CA SER A 48 -3.20 9.99 -6.95
C SER A 48 -2.68 8.67 -6.37
N ASP A 49 -1.61 8.14 -6.96
CA ASP A 49 -0.96 6.93 -6.45
C ASP A 49 -0.16 7.15 -5.16
N THR A 50 0.20 8.39 -4.84
CA THR A 50 1.06 8.73 -3.70
C THR A 50 0.31 9.36 -2.52
N THR A 51 -1.02 9.31 -2.54
CA THR A 51 -1.84 9.90 -1.46
C THR A 51 -2.50 8.81 -0.63
N TYR A 52 -2.35 8.90 0.69
CA TYR A 52 -3.04 8.01 1.63
C TYR A 52 -4.55 8.22 1.58
N TRP A 53 -5.27 7.16 1.22
CA TRP A 53 -6.74 7.23 1.17
C TRP A 53 -7.34 7.06 2.56
N LEU A 54 -7.01 5.96 3.25
CA LEU A 54 -7.67 5.58 4.50
C LEU A 54 -6.99 6.15 5.75
N GLU A 55 -5.73 6.53 5.63
CA GLU A 55 -4.96 7.16 6.69
C GLU A 55 -4.70 8.64 6.37
N THR A 56 -4.40 9.42 7.40
CA THR A 56 -3.87 10.78 7.30
C THR A 56 -2.71 10.91 8.26
N VAL A 57 -1.74 11.76 7.90
CA VAL A 57 -0.61 12.09 8.76
C VAL A 57 -0.98 13.32 9.59
N THR A 58 -0.82 13.27 10.91
CA THR A 58 -1.00 14.43 11.81
C THR A 58 0.17 15.39 11.67
N ALA A 59 0.03 16.61 12.22
CA ALA A 59 1.14 17.57 12.23
C ALA A 59 2.37 17.07 13.02
N THR A 60 2.20 16.10 13.91
CA THR A 60 3.25 15.45 14.70
C THR A 60 3.84 14.20 14.04
N GLY A 61 3.37 13.83 12.85
CA GLY A 61 3.86 12.65 12.12
C GLY A 61 3.16 11.34 12.49
N ASP A 62 2.04 11.39 13.21
CA ASP A 62 1.26 10.20 13.52
C ASP A 62 0.38 9.80 12.32
N VAL A 63 0.43 8.53 11.95
CA VAL A 63 -0.42 7.98 10.90
C VAL A 63 -1.71 7.45 11.54
N VAL A 64 -2.81 8.16 11.31
CA VAL A 64 -4.10 7.88 11.96
C VAL A 64 -5.20 7.65 10.92
N LEU A 65 -6.29 7.01 11.34
CA LEU A 65 -7.47 6.84 10.48
C LEU A 65 -7.98 8.20 10.00
N ARG A 66 -8.08 8.36 8.68
CA ARG A 66 -8.58 9.60 8.05
C ARG A 66 -10.05 9.82 8.40
N PRO A 67 -10.50 11.07 8.64
CA PRO A 67 -11.91 11.35 8.91
C PRO A 67 -12.82 10.82 7.79
N LYS A 68 -13.91 10.14 8.15
CA LYS A 68 -14.83 9.47 7.20
C LYS A 68 -15.25 10.39 6.04
N LYS A 69 -15.62 11.64 6.33
CA LYS A 69 -16.01 12.63 5.31
C LYS A 69 -14.92 12.86 4.24
N LYS A 70 -13.64 12.81 4.63
CA LYS A 70 -12.51 12.97 3.70
C LYS A 70 -12.28 11.69 2.89
N ILE A 71 -12.45 10.52 3.49
CA ILE A 71 -12.41 9.23 2.78
C ILE A 71 -13.53 9.19 1.71
N GLU A 72 -14.74 9.59 2.08
CA GLU A 72 -15.91 9.61 1.19
C GLU A 72 -15.78 10.61 0.04
N ALA A 73 -15.14 11.76 0.27
CA ALA A 73 -14.91 12.75 -0.78
C ALA A 73 -14.05 12.21 -1.92
N GLU A 74 -13.00 11.45 -1.62
CA GLU A 74 -12.18 10.77 -2.64
C GLU A 74 -12.96 9.67 -3.38
N ALA A 75 -14.03 9.14 -2.79
CA ALA A 75 -14.87 8.09 -3.38
C ALA A 75 -16.02 8.65 -4.23
N GLU A 76 -16.14 9.97 -4.38
CA GLU A 76 -17.18 10.60 -5.18
C GLU A 76 -17.08 10.17 -6.65
N GLY A 77 -18.23 9.91 -7.28
CA GLY A 77 -18.29 9.44 -8.68
C GLY A 77 -17.98 7.94 -8.89
N ILE A 78 -17.53 7.20 -7.88
CA ILE A 78 -17.27 5.76 -8.00
C ILE A 78 -18.54 4.96 -7.67
N ALA A 79 -19.17 4.36 -8.68
CA ALA A 79 -20.37 3.56 -8.47
C ALA A 79 -20.12 2.15 -7.91
N ALA A 80 -18.87 1.67 -7.93
CA ALA A 80 -18.51 0.33 -7.49
C ALA A 80 -18.84 0.10 -5.99
N SER A 81 -19.43 -1.06 -5.68
CA SER A 81 -19.78 -1.42 -4.31
C SER A 81 -18.57 -1.87 -3.49
N LEU A 82 -17.51 -2.34 -4.16
CA LEU A 82 -16.19 -2.61 -3.59
C LEU A 82 -15.14 -1.73 -4.25
N ILE A 83 -14.32 -1.07 -3.43
CA ILE A 83 -13.19 -0.26 -3.84
C ILE A 83 -11.94 -0.85 -3.19
N LEU A 84 -10.94 -1.19 -3.99
CA LEU A 84 -9.68 -1.73 -3.52
C LEU A 84 -8.60 -0.66 -3.67
N CYS A 85 -7.90 -0.40 -2.56
CA CYS A 85 -6.73 0.46 -2.52
C CYS A 85 -5.56 -0.25 -1.85
N GLY A 86 -4.42 0.40 -1.76
CA GLY A 86 -3.24 -0.08 -1.06
C GLY A 86 -2.46 1.08 -0.49
N HIS A 87 -1.19 1.18 -0.88
CA HIS A 87 -0.27 2.28 -0.58
C HIS A 87 0.17 2.38 0.90
N THR A 88 -0.75 2.47 1.86
CA THR A 88 -0.40 2.61 3.29
C THR A 88 0.05 1.32 3.96
N HIS A 89 0.04 0.19 3.25
CA HIS A 89 0.46 -1.12 3.75
C HIS A 89 -0.28 -1.63 5.01
N THR A 90 -1.31 -0.91 5.47
CA THR A 90 -2.04 -1.18 6.70
C THR A 90 -3.38 -1.84 6.36
N PRO A 91 -3.61 -3.10 6.78
CA PRO A 91 -4.86 -3.80 6.49
C PRO A 91 -6.05 -3.06 7.08
N ARG A 92 -7.01 -2.65 6.25
CA ARG A 92 -8.21 -1.94 6.71
C ARG A 92 -9.40 -2.17 5.79
N VAL A 93 -10.58 -2.29 6.42
CA VAL A 93 -11.87 -2.16 5.75
C VAL A 93 -12.62 -0.93 6.30
N VAL A 94 -13.11 -0.08 5.41
CA VAL A 94 -13.96 1.07 5.75
C VAL A 94 -15.31 0.93 5.04
N ARG A 95 -16.40 1.14 5.78
CA ARG A 95 -17.76 1.20 5.23
C ARG A 95 -18.17 2.67 5.05
N LEU A 96 -18.49 3.07 3.83
CA LEU A 96 -19.00 4.40 3.51
C LEU A 96 -20.46 4.55 3.97
N SER A 97 -20.97 5.78 4.06
CA SER A 97 -22.34 6.05 4.53
C SER A 97 -23.42 5.49 3.60
N ASP A 98 -23.11 5.30 2.31
CA ASP A 98 -23.99 4.69 1.31
C ASP A 98 -23.85 3.16 1.22
N GLY A 99 -23.04 2.55 2.08
CA GLY A 99 -22.89 1.10 2.16
C GLY A 99 -21.74 0.52 1.32
N ARG A 100 -21.07 1.30 0.45
CA ARG A 100 -19.87 0.84 -0.27
C ARG A 100 -18.73 0.49 0.68
N GLN A 101 -17.85 -0.43 0.28
CA GLN A 101 -16.69 -0.85 1.07
C GLN A 101 -15.39 -0.46 0.38
N ILE A 102 -14.47 0.16 1.14
CA ILE A 102 -13.07 0.35 0.73
C ILE A 102 -12.20 -0.64 1.50
N VAL A 103 -11.33 -1.35 0.80
CA VAL A 103 -10.42 -2.34 1.38
C VAL A 103 -8.98 -2.05 0.97
N ASN A 104 -8.12 -1.87 1.97
CA ASN A 104 -6.68 -1.98 1.84
C ASN A 104 -6.26 -3.36 2.38
N PRO A 105 -5.68 -4.26 1.58
CA PRO A 105 -5.32 -5.61 2.01
C PRO A 105 -4.07 -5.66 2.88
N GLY A 106 -3.37 -4.53 3.07
CA GLY A 106 -2.04 -4.47 3.66
C GLY A 106 -0.93 -4.60 2.62
N SER A 107 0.25 -5.04 3.05
CA SER A 107 1.39 -5.28 2.17
C SER A 107 1.90 -6.71 2.25
N VAL A 108 2.21 -7.27 1.09
CA VAL A 108 2.77 -8.62 1.00
C VAL A 108 4.24 -8.65 1.42
N GLY A 109 5.02 -7.61 1.09
CA GLY A 109 6.48 -7.63 1.25
C GLY A 109 7.11 -6.36 1.81
N CYS A 110 6.30 -5.34 2.14
CA CYS A 110 6.80 -4.08 2.69
C CYS A 110 6.10 -3.79 4.03
N PRO A 111 6.54 -4.42 5.13
CA PRO A 111 5.87 -4.32 6.42
C PRO A 111 6.01 -2.95 7.10
N GLY A 112 6.87 -2.07 6.60
CA GLY A 112 6.93 -0.66 6.99
C GLY A 112 7.87 0.15 6.10
N TYR A 113 7.77 1.47 6.20
CA TYR A 113 8.60 2.46 5.52
C TYR A 113 8.49 3.82 6.24
N ASP A 114 9.44 4.72 5.98
CA ASP A 114 9.36 6.14 6.33
C ASP A 114 9.06 6.98 5.08
N ASP A 115 8.48 8.16 5.30
CA ASP A 115 8.14 9.12 4.24
C ASP A 115 8.22 10.55 4.84
N ASP A 116 8.58 11.52 4.01
CA ASP A 116 8.86 12.91 4.38
C ASP A 116 7.67 13.85 4.13
N GLN A 117 6.66 13.43 3.37
CA GLN A 117 5.49 14.25 3.04
C GLN A 117 4.20 13.75 3.71
N PRO A 118 3.32 14.62 4.23
CA PRO A 118 3.46 16.09 4.32
C PRO A 118 4.39 16.56 5.44
N VAL A 119 4.72 15.66 6.36
CA VAL A 119 5.73 15.81 7.41
C VAL A 119 6.42 14.45 7.60
N PRO A 120 7.65 14.39 8.14
CA PRO A 120 8.31 13.12 8.44
C PRO A 120 7.45 12.22 9.30
N HIS A 121 7.22 11.00 8.83
CA HIS A 121 6.41 10.00 9.52
C HIS A 121 6.86 8.58 9.16
N ILE A 122 6.33 7.60 9.88
CA ILE A 122 6.60 6.19 9.67
C ILE A 122 5.28 5.44 9.56
N VAL A 123 5.23 4.49 8.64
CA VAL A 123 4.20 3.47 8.58
C VAL A 123 4.85 2.12 8.88
N GLN A 124 4.31 1.37 9.83
CA GLN A 124 4.85 0.07 10.20
C GLN A 124 3.74 -0.82 10.77
N THR A 125 3.80 -2.10 10.43
CA THR A 125 2.77 -3.09 10.79
C THR A 125 3.10 -3.86 12.06
N GLY A 126 4.34 -3.74 12.55
CA GLY A 126 4.82 -4.40 13.76
C GLY A 126 5.04 -5.91 13.63
N THR A 127 4.99 -6.43 12.41
CA THR A 127 5.26 -7.83 12.08
C THR A 127 5.88 -7.95 10.69
N PRO A 128 6.81 -8.89 10.45
CA PRO A 128 7.35 -9.14 9.12
C PRO A 128 6.38 -9.94 8.22
N ASN A 129 5.23 -10.37 8.75
CA ASN A 129 4.30 -11.24 8.05
C ASN A 129 3.78 -10.61 6.74
N ALA A 130 3.59 -11.44 5.72
CA ALA A 130 2.91 -11.02 4.50
C ALA A 130 1.43 -10.79 4.80
N SER A 131 0.88 -9.67 4.32
CA SER A 131 -0.52 -9.35 4.49
C SER A 131 -1.27 -9.26 3.17
N TYR A 132 -2.45 -9.89 3.14
CA TYR A 132 -3.41 -9.79 2.04
C TYR A 132 -4.84 -10.01 2.54
N ALA A 133 -5.83 -9.80 1.66
CA ALA A 133 -7.23 -10.09 1.95
C ALA A 133 -7.81 -11.11 0.96
N VAL A 134 -8.66 -12.01 1.47
CA VAL A 134 -9.58 -12.81 0.66
C VAL A 134 -10.94 -12.15 0.76
N ILE A 135 -11.56 -11.86 -0.38
CA ILE A 135 -12.85 -11.17 -0.45
C ILE A 135 -13.84 -12.07 -1.18
N ASP A 136 -14.88 -12.48 -0.45
CA ASP A 136 -15.99 -13.27 -0.99
C ASP A 136 -17.18 -12.36 -1.33
N ASP A 137 -17.82 -12.63 -2.47
CA ASP A 137 -19.07 -11.98 -2.88
C ASP A 137 -20.27 -12.80 -2.39
N ASP A 138 -20.99 -12.30 -1.39
CA ASP A 138 -22.23 -12.90 -0.88
C ASP A 138 -23.44 -12.10 -1.39
N ALA A 139 -23.80 -12.32 -2.66
CA ALA A 139 -24.88 -11.64 -3.36
C ALA A 139 -24.81 -10.11 -3.25
N GLY A 140 -23.62 -9.53 -3.44
CA GLY A 140 -23.36 -8.09 -3.33
C GLY A 140 -22.93 -7.63 -1.94
N ASN A 141 -22.88 -8.54 -0.95
CA ASN A 141 -22.29 -8.26 0.36
C ASN A 141 -20.85 -8.77 0.41
N TRP A 142 -19.89 -7.85 0.32
CA TRP A 142 -18.47 -8.23 0.33
C TRP A 142 -18.01 -8.62 1.74
N ARG A 143 -17.62 -9.89 1.89
CA ARG A 143 -17.01 -10.42 3.12
C ARG A 143 -15.51 -10.38 2.97
N VAL A 144 -14.84 -9.59 3.83
CA VAL A 144 -13.39 -9.40 3.79
C VAL A 144 -12.74 -10.21 4.90
N THR A 145 -11.77 -11.03 4.54
CA THR A 145 -10.96 -11.79 5.50
C THR A 145 -9.49 -11.44 5.33
N PHE A 146 -8.90 -10.77 6.33
CA PHE A 146 -7.47 -10.48 6.34
C PHE A 146 -6.64 -11.72 6.70
N ARG A 147 -5.48 -11.83 6.06
CA ARG A 147 -4.48 -12.86 6.29
C ARG A 147 -3.18 -12.19 6.70
N SER A 148 -2.57 -12.73 7.75
CA SER A 148 -1.22 -12.39 8.20
C SER A 148 -0.44 -13.70 8.19
N ILE A 149 0.49 -13.84 7.25
CA ILE A 149 1.18 -15.09 6.97
C ILE A 149 2.67 -14.95 7.33
N PRO A 150 3.15 -15.66 8.36
CA PRO A 150 4.58 -15.79 8.59
C PRO A 150 5.27 -16.44 7.39
N TYR A 151 6.42 -15.89 7.01
CA TYR A 151 7.31 -16.45 6.00
C TYR A 151 8.76 -16.23 6.44
N ASP A 152 9.72 -16.84 5.73
CA ASP A 152 11.14 -16.59 5.98
C ASP A 152 11.62 -15.36 5.18
N PRO A 153 11.90 -14.21 5.83
CA PRO A 153 12.35 -13.02 5.14
C PRO A 153 13.87 -13.00 4.90
N SER A 154 14.63 -14.00 5.38
CA SER A 154 16.09 -13.95 5.48
C SER A 154 16.78 -13.62 4.15
N ARG A 155 16.27 -14.15 3.04
CA ARG A 155 16.82 -13.85 1.70
C ARG A 155 16.69 -12.36 1.34
N MET A 156 15.55 -11.73 1.65
CA MET A 156 15.32 -10.31 1.35
C MET A 156 16.07 -9.40 2.31
N VAL A 157 16.20 -9.82 3.57
CA VAL A 157 17.04 -9.12 4.56
C VAL A 157 18.50 -9.07 4.11
N LEU A 158 19.07 -10.21 3.71
CA LEU A 158 20.44 -10.27 3.18
C LEU A 158 20.62 -9.45 1.90
N LEU A 159 19.59 -9.37 1.06
CA LEU A 159 19.62 -8.54 -0.14
C LEU A 159 19.69 -7.05 0.23
N ALA A 160 18.89 -6.61 1.19
CA ALA A 160 18.91 -5.23 1.69
C ALA A 160 20.26 -4.88 2.33
N GLU A 161 20.82 -5.76 3.18
CA GLU A 161 22.15 -5.58 3.77
C GLU A 161 23.25 -5.44 2.71
N LYS A 162 23.25 -6.29 1.68
CA LYS A 162 24.20 -6.22 0.56
C LYS A 162 24.06 -4.95 -0.27
N ALA A 163 22.88 -4.34 -0.28
CA ALA A 163 22.61 -3.07 -0.95
C ALA A 163 22.91 -1.85 -0.07
N GLY A 164 23.43 -2.03 1.16
CA GLY A 164 23.67 -0.93 2.11
C GLY A 164 22.38 -0.29 2.60
N ARG A 165 21.33 -1.09 2.79
CA ARG A 165 19.98 -0.68 3.22
C ARG A 165 19.64 -1.32 4.55
N GLU A 166 20.40 -1.01 5.59
CA GLU A 166 20.24 -1.58 6.93
C GLU A 166 18.86 -1.27 7.54
N GLU A 167 18.27 -0.12 7.23
CA GLU A 167 16.93 0.28 7.64
C GLU A 167 15.87 -0.66 7.02
N TRP A 168 16.04 -1.01 5.75
CA TRP A 168 15.16 -1.99 5.08
C TRP A 168 15.37 -3.39 5.62
N ALA A 169 16.63 -3.80 5.84
CA ALA A 169 16.95 -5.08 6.43
C ALA A 169 16.28 -5.24 7.81
N HIS A 170 16.28 -4.17 8.62
CA HIS A 170 15.62 -4.15 9.91
C HIS A 170 14.11 -4.30 9.79
N VAL A 171 13.43 -3.43 9.03
CA VAL A 171 11.96 -3.48 8.93
C VAL A 171 11.46 -4.76 8.27
N ILE A 172 12.17 -5.30 7.27
CA ILE A 172 11.80 -6.59 6.65
C ILE A 172 11.94 -7.73 7.68
N ARG A 173 12.90 -7.65 8.60
CA ARG A 173 13.15 -8.66 9.62
C ARG A 173 12.14 -8.60 10.77
N THR A 174 11.74 -7.40 11.18
CA THR A 174 11.01 -7.18 12.44
C THR A 174 9.59 -6.64 12.26
N GLY A 175 9.31 -5.98 11.13
CA GLY A 175 8.12 -5.17 10.93
C GLY A 175 8.15 -3.80 11.61
N TRP A 176 9.29 -3.39 12.17
CA TRP A 176 9.52 -2.11 12.84
C TRP A 176 10.65 -1.36 12.16
N LEU A 177 10.54 -0.03 12.02
CA LEU A 177 11.59 0.78 11.39
C LEU A 177 12.72 1.18 12.35
N ARG A 178 12.45 1.22 13.65
CA ARG A 178 13.40 1.68 14.67
C ARG A 178 13.59 0.61 15.73
N VAL A 179 14.83 0.50 16.21
CA VAL A 179 15.14 -0.16 17.47
C VAL A 179 14.90 0.88 18.57
N GLU A 180 13.95 0.62 19.47
CA GLU A 180 13.82 1.40 20.71
C GLU A 180 15.05 1.23 21.62
#